data_AF-A0A2N5A266-F1
#
_entry.id   AF-A0A2N5A266-F1
#
_cell.length_a   1.000
_cell.length_b   1.000
_cell.length_c   1.000
_cell.angle_alpha   90.00
_cell.angle_beta   90.00
_cell.angle_gamma   90.00
#
_symmetry.space_group_name_H-M   'P 1'
#
loop_
_entity.id
_entity.type
_entity.pdbx_description
1 polymer ?
#
loop_
_entity_poly.entity_id
_entity_poly.type
_entity_poly.pdbx_seq_one_letter_code
_entity_poly.pdbx_strand_id
1 'polypeptide(L)' 'PNLLAIDTSASSAASGVAINLMTADKVDLPLHGENSYNYVLSSTQDNTLKFYAQYISTTASVTPGTANSVANFSIVYN' A
#
# COMPACT_ATOMS: atom_id res chain seq x y z
N PRO A 1 5.59 2.62 -10.07
CA PRO A 1 4.77 2.30 -8.88
C PRO A 1 5.18 0.96 -8.30
N ASN A 2 5.57 0.94 -7.02
CA ASN A 2 5.84 -0.29 -6.29
C ASN A 2 4.52 -0.85 -5.76
N LEU A 3 3.97 -1.83 -6.47
CA LEU A 3 2.64 -2.38 -6.16
C LEU A 3 2.74 -3.57 -5.21
N LEU A 4 1.87 -3.58 -4.20
CA LEU A 4 1.73 -4.68 -3.27
C LEU A 4 0.96 -5.82 -3.95
N ALA A 5 1.62 -6.98 -4.06
CA ALA A 5 1.00 -8.17 -4.60
C ALA A 5 -0.13 -8.66 -3.70
N ILE A 6 -1.20 -9.18 -4.30
CA ILE A 6 -2.26 -9.89 -3.57
C ILE A 6 -1.87 -11.35 -3.33
N ASP A 7 -2.46 -11.95 -2.31
CA ASP A 7 -2.35 -13.38 -2.03
C ASP A 7 -3.07 -14.20 -3.11
N THR A 8 -2.29 -15.00 -3.84
CA THR A 8 -2.78 -15.88 -4.91
C THR A 8 -2.82 -17.36 -4.49
N SER A 9 -2.68 -17.66 -3.20
CA SER A 9 -2.69 -19.05 -2.70
C SER A 9 -4.08 -19.68 -2.74
N ALA A 10 -5.14 -18.87 -2.64
CA ALA A 10 -6.51 -19.34 -2.79
C ALA A 10 -6.86 -19.57 -4.27
N SER A 11 -7.54 -20.68 -4.57
CA SER A 11 -8.03 -20.97 -5.93
C SER A 11 -9.07 -19.96 -6.44
N SER A 12 -9.69 -19.22 -5.53
CA SER A 12 -10.62 -18.11 -5.84
C SER A 12 -9.95 -16.74 -5.87
N ALA A 13 -8.61 -16.66 -5.91
CA ALA A 13 -7.90 -15.39 -5.95
C ALA A 13 -8.15 -14.62 -7.26
N ALA A 14 -8.22 -13.29 -7.15
CA ALA A 14 -8.26 -12.43 -8.32
C ALA A 14 -6.92 -12.51 -9.08
N SER A 15 -6.94 -12.21 -10.38
CA SER A 15 -5.72 -12.05 -11.17
C SER A 15 -5.75 -10.75 -11.97
N GLY A 16 -4.57 -10.22 -12.27
CA GLY A 16 -4.45 -8.96 -13.00
C GLY A 16 -4.67 -7.72 -12.16
N VAL A 17 -4.67 -7.84 -10.84
CA VAL A 17 -4.79 -6.71 -9.90
C VAL A 17 -3.71 -6.75 -8.83
N ALA A 18 -3.33 -5.57 -8.36
CA ALA A 18 -2.46 -5.38 -7.21
C ALA A 18 -2.97 -4.18 -6.38
N ILE A 19 -2.38 -3.96 -5.21
CA ILE A 19 -2.71 -2.81 -4.35
C ILE A 19 -1.62 -1.76 -4.48
N ASN A 20 -2.00 -0.54 -4.82
CA ASN A 20 -1.13 0.62 -4.75
C ASN A 20 -1.26 1.28 -3.38
N LEU A 21 -0.15 1.41 -2.65
CA LEU A 21 -0.08 2.14 -1.39
C LEU A 21 0.49 3.54 -1.65
N MET A 22 -0.06 4.53 -0.97
CA MET A 22 0.31 5.92 -1.19
C MET A 22 0.44 6.70 0.11
N THR A 23 1.29 7.71 0.06
CA THR A 23 1.51 8.73 1.09
C THR A 23 0.30 9.66 1.22
N ALA A 24 0.29 10.54 2.22
CA ALA A 24 -0.82 11.45 2.50
C ALA A 24 -1.12 12.45 1.34
N ASP A 25 -0.14 12.75 0.50
CA ASP A 25 -0.27 13.55 -0.73
C ASP A 25 -0.60 12.71 -1.97
N LYS A 26 -0.91 11.42 -1.80
CA LYS A 26 -1.27 10.45 -2.84
C LYS A 26 -0.15 10.13 -3.83
N VAL A 27 1.10 10.27 -3.40
CA VAL A 27 2.28 9.81 -4.14
C VAL A 27 2.56 8.34 -3.80
N ASP A 28 3.22 7.61 -4.70
CA ASP A 28 3.61 6.20 -4.51
C ASP A 28 4.39 6.02 -3.20
N LEU A 29 3.90 5.16 -2.31
CA LEU A 29 4.61 4.78 -1.09
C LEU A 29 5.43 3.51 -1.39
N PRO A 30 6.77 3.60 -1.46
CA PRO A 30 7.59 2.44 -1.81
C PRO A 30 7.47 1.33 -0.77
N LEU A 31 7.29 0.08 -1.23
CA LEU A 31 7.24 -1.11 -0.35
C LEU A 31 8.59 -1.43 0.30
N HIS A 32 9.66 -1.10 -0.41
CA HIS A 32 11.04 -1.36 -0.01
C HIS A 32 11.84 -0.09 -0.30
N GLY A 33 11.81 0.85 0.63
CA GLY A 33 12.52 2.11 0.47
C GLY A 33 12.14 3.14 1.50
N GLU A 34 12.81 4.28 1.44
CA GLU A 34 12.51 5.43 2.27
C GLU A 34 11.29 6.16 1.71
N ASN A 35 10.41 6.56 2.62
CA ASN A 35 9.27 7.40 2.28
C ASN A 35 9.76 8.83 2.04
N SER A 36 9.47 9.40 0.87
CA SER A 36 9.79 10.80 0.56
C SER A 36 8.89 11.80 1.27
N TYR A 37 7.78 11.34 1.85
CA TYR A 37 6.84 12.17 2.60
C TYR A 37 7.19 12.19 4.09
N ASN A 38 7.40 13.40 4.62
CA ASN A 38 7.70 13.62 6.04
C ASN A 38 6.43 13.91 6.83
N TYR A 39 6.16 13.09 7.86
CA TYR A 39 5.10 13.36 8.83
C TYR A 39 5.67 14.21 9.97
N VAL A 40 5.20 15.45 10.10
CA VAL A 40 5.55 16.30 11.25
C VAL A 40 4.84 15.75 12.48
N LEU A 41 5.61 15.42 13.52
CA LEU A 41 5.10 14.88 14.77
C LEU A 41 4.95 15.99 15.82
N SER A 42 3.86 15.93 16.59
CA SER A 42 3.66 16.71 17.81
C SER A 42 3.99 15.86 19.04
N SER A 43 4.59 16.49 20.05
CA SER A 43 4.84 15.89 21.36
C SER A 43 3.71 16.08 22.36
N THR A 44 2.69 16.88 22.02
CA THR A 44 1.62 17.30 22.94
C THR A 44 0.24 16.74 22.60
N GLN A 45 0.13 15.99 21.50
CA GLN A 45 -1.13 15.42 21.02
C GLN A 45 -0.87 14.17 20.17
N ASP A 46 -1.94 13.43 19.90
CA ASP A 46 -1.90 12.24 19.05
C ASP A 46 -1.51 12.59 17.60
N ASN A 47 -0.60 11.79 17.04
CA ASN A 47 -0.16 11.92 15.66
C ASN A 47 -0.96 10.98 14.76
N THR A 48 -1.80 11.54 13.88
CA THR A 48 -2.54 10.76 12.88
C THR A 48 -1.79 10.75 11.55
N LEU A 49 -1.18 9.62 11.20
CA LEU A 49 -0.49 9.43 9.93
C LEU A 49 -1.49 8.88 8.89
N LYS A 50 -1.74 9.65 7.84
CA LYS A 50 -2.67 9.27 6.77
C LYS A 50 -1.95 8.59 5.62
N PHE A 51 -2.54 7.50 5.14
CA PHE A 51 -2.11 6.75 3.96
C PHE A 51 -3.33 6.43 3.10
N TYR A 52 -3.10 6.09 1.84
CA TYR A 52 -4.15 5.67 0.93
C TYR A 52 -3.80 4.32 0.30
N ALA A 53 -4.82 3.53 0.02
CA ALA A 53 -4.71 2.28 -0.70
C ALA A 53 -5.77 2.21 -1.80
N GLN A 54 -5.41 1.69 -2.96
CA GLN A 54 -6.34 1.44 -4.07
C GLN A 54 -5.96 0.18 -4.83
N TYR A 55 -6.93 -0.53 -5.40
CA TYR A 55 -6.64 -1.56 -6.39
C TYR A 55 -6.21 -0.91 -7.71
N ILE A 56 -5.26 -1.53 -8.40
CA ILE A 56 -4.82 -1.14 -9.74
C ILE A 56 -4.74 -2.37 -10.63
N SER A 57 -5.13 -2.21 -11.89
CA SER A 57 -4.98 -3.25 -12.91
C SER A 57 -3.50 -3.38 -13.29
N THR A 58 -2.99 -4.60 -13.29
CA THR A 58 -1.62 -4.93 -13.74
C THR A 58 -1.60 -5.58 -15.12
N THR A 59 -2.76 -6.02 -15.60
CA THR A 59 -2.97 -6.60 -16.93
C THR A 59 -4.16 -5.94 -17.63
N ALA A 60 -4.34 -6.21 -18.92
CA ALA A 60 -5.49 -5.69 -19.68
C ALA A 60 -6.82 -6.37 -19.30
N SER A 61 -6.77 -7.61 -18.84
CA SER A 61 -7.92 -8.38 -18.39
C SER A 61 -7.74 -8.77 -16.93
N VAL A 62 -8.74 -8.48 -16.11
CA VAL A 62 -8.80 -8.81 -14.68
C VAL A 62 -9.79 -9.94 -14.48
N THR A 63 -9.41 -10.96 -13.70
CA THR A 63 -10.33 -12.00 -13.29
C THR A 63 -10.83 -11.73 -11.86
N PRO A 64 -12.14 -11.83 -11.61
CA PRO A 64 -12.69 -11.60 -10.28
C PRO A 64 -12.25 -12.69 -9.30
N GLY A 65 -12.12 -12.32 -8.04
CA GLY A 65 -11.71 -13.22 -6.96
C GLY A 65 -11.35 -12.47 -5.69
N THR A 66 -10.85 -13.18 -4.68
CA THR A 66 -10.31 -12.60 -3.45
C THR A 66 -9.01 -11.85 -3.73
N ALA A 67 -8.87 -10.63 -3.21
CA ALA A 67 -7.72 -9.75 -3.45
C ALA A 67 -7.07 -9.29 -2.14
N ASN A 68 -6.86 -10.24 -1.21
CA ASN A 68 -6.29 -9.95 0.10
C ASN A 68 -4.77 -9.70 -0.02
N SER A 69 -4.21 -8.88 0.87
CA SER A 69 -2.75 -8.73 0.99
C SER A 69 -2.35 -8.31 2.40
N VAL A 70 -1.06 -8.45 2.72
CA VAL A 70 -0.47 -8.06 4.00
C VAL A 70 0.79 -7.25 3.73
N ALA A 71 0.91 -6.09 4.36
CA ALA A 71 2.12 -5.28 4.37
C ALA A 71 2.51 -4.93 5.81
N ASN A 72 3.82 -4.88 6.06
CA ASN A 72 4.37 -4.44 7.33
C ASN A 72 4.88 -3.01 7.19
N PHE A 73 4.52 -2.15 8.15
CA PHE A 73 5.01 -0.77 8.23
C PHE A 73 5.99 -0.64 9.38
N SER A 74 7.19 -0.14 9.09
CA SER A 74 8.20 0.18 10.09
C SER A 74 8.27 1.69 10.29
N ILE A 75 8.19 2.13 11.54
CA ILE A 75 8.39 3.53 11.92
C ILE A 75 9.76 3.62 12.57
N VAL A 76 10.66 4.41 11.98
CA VAL A 76 12.00 4.67 12.50
C VAL A 76 11.99 6.08 13.09
N TYR A 77 12.27 6.18 14.39
CA TYR A 77 12.44 7.46 15.08
C TYR A 77 13.92 7.87 15.02
N ASN A 78 14.20 9.15 14.77
CA ASN A 78 15.54 9.74 14.82
C ASN A 78 15.86 10.29 16.20
#